data_AF-A0A2V8UW76-F1
#
_entry.id   AF-A0A2V8UW76-F1
#
_cell.length_a   1.000
_cell.length_b   1.000
_cell.length_c   1.000
_cell.angle_alpha   90.00
_cell.angle_beta   90.00
_cell.angle_gamma   90.00
#
_symmetry.space_group_name_H-M   'P 1'
#
loop_
_entity.id
_entity.type
_entity.pdbx_description
1 polymer ?
#
loop_
_entity_poly.entity_id
_entity_poly.type
_entity_poly.pdbx_seq_one_letter_code
_entity_poly.pdbx_strand_id
1 'polypeptide(L)'
;MTGTPLVVLDACVLANFSLCDTLLRLAEPPRLFEPKWSEEIIRETTRTLELKLGWPNSLTAHLEKELRVHFSEAWISSYDSEDDER
;
A
#
# COMPACT_ATOMS: atom_id res chain seq x y z
N MET A 1 23.19 -5.88 -10.86
CA MET A 1 22.60 -4.64 -10.32
C MET A 1 21.37 -5.09 -9.56
N THR A 2 21.36 -4.95 -8.23
CA THR A 2 20.22 -5.38 -7.42
C THR A 2 19.01 -4.53 -7.80
N GLY A 3 17.90 -5.16 -8.18
CA GLY A 3 16.67 -4.44 -8.52
C GLY A 3 16.16 -3.59 -7.34
N THR A 4 15.22 -2.70 -7.63
CA THR A 4 14.52 -1.93 -6.59
C THR A 4 13.88 -2.90 -5.60
N PRO A 5 14.12 -2.76 -4.28
CA PRO A 5 13.61 -3.73 -3.31
C PRO A 5 12.08 -3.72 -3.25
N LEU A 6 11.47 -4.91 -3.22
CA LEU A 6 10.04 -5.07 -2.98
C LEU A 6 9.77 -4.95 -1.48
N VAL A 7 8.82 -4.11 -1.08
CA VAL A 7 8.50 -3.87 0.33
C VAL A 7 7.00 -3.95 0.53
N VAL A 8 6.57 -4.86 1.41
CA VAL A 8 5.16 -4.97 1.80
C VAL A 8 4.83 -3.89 2.84
N LEU A 9 3.89 -3.02 2.55
CA LEU A 9 3.39 -2.01 3.49
C LEU A 9 2.15 -2.55 4.19
N ASP A 10 2.23 -2.73 5.51
CA ASP A 10 1.13 -3.23 6.33
C ASP A 10 0.12 -2.12 6.70
N ALA A 11 -1.09 -2.51 7.12
CA ALA A 11 -2.16 -1.61 7.49
C ALA A 11 -1.75 -0.67 8.64
N CYS A 12 -0.86 -1.11 9.53
CA CYS A 12 -0.36 -0.30 10.63
C CYS A 12 0.45 0.93 10.16
N VAL A 13 1.12 0.86 9.00
CA VAL A 13 1.84 2.00 8.41
C VAL A 13 0.96 2.81 7.47
N LEU A 14 0.06 2.16 6.73
CA LEU A 14 -0.86 2.82 5.78
C LEU A 14 -1.95 3.64 6.49
N ALA A 15 -2.41 3.20 7.67
CA ALA A 15 -3.42 3.93 8.43
C ALA A 15 -2.86 5.21 9.09
N ASN A 16 -1.55 5.33 9.26
CA ASN A 16 -0.92 6.55 9.72
C ASN A 16 -0.66 7.49 8.54
N PHE A 17 -1.40 8.59 8.46
CA PHE A 17 -1.32 9.50 7.32
C PHE A 17 0.10 9.99 7.01
N SER A 18 0.87 10.42 8.02
CA SER A 18 2.23 10.93 7.81
C SER A 18 3.20 9.85 7.33
N LEU A 19 3.10 8.63 7.87
CA LEU A 19 3.93 7.51 7.42
C LEU A 19 3.54 7.06 6.01
N CYS A 20 2.24 6.90 5.75
CA CYS A 20 1.71 6.54 4.43
C CYS A 20 2.17 7.52 3.35
N ASP A 21 1.94 8.83 3.54
CA ASP A 21 2.35 9.87 2.59
C ASP A 21 3.87 9.88 2.36
N THR A 22 4.66 9.72 3.42
CA THR A 22 6.13 9.66 3.30
C THR A 22 6.57 8.43 2.50
N LEU A 23 6.05 7.25 2.82
CA LEU A 23 6.43 5.99 2.18
C LEU A 23 6.01 5.97 0.70
N LEU A 24 4.81 6.45 0.37
CA LEU A 24 4.36 6.55 -1.01
C LEU A 24 5.21 7.53 -1.83
N ARG A 25 5.64 8.66 -1.25
CA ARG A 25 6.58 9.58 -1.94
C ARG A 25 7.95 8.95 -2.19
N LEU A 26 8.44 8.12 -1.26
CA LEU A 26 9.71 7.40 -1.45
C LEU A 26 9.59 6.25 -2.47
N ALA A 27 8.37 5.79 -2.73
CA ALA A 27 8.03 4.84 -3.76
C ALA A 27 7.79 5.47 -5.15
N GLU A 28 7.83 6.80 -5.27
CA GLU A 28 7.76 7.51 -6.56
C GLU A 28 9.15 7.71 -7.18
N PRO A 29 9.28 7.89 -8.51
CA PRO A 29 10.58 8.09 -9.16
C PRO A 29 11.35 9.32 -8.63
N PRO A 30 12.66 9.20 -8.34
CA PRO A 30 13.48 7.97 -8.33
C PRO A 30 13.15 7.07 -7.12
N ARG A 31 12.67 5.86 -7.38
CA ARG A 31 12.12 4.98 -6.34
C ARG A 31 13.20 4.43 -5.44
N LEU A 32 12.99 4.50 -4.12
CA LEU A 32 13.83 3.80 -3.14
C LEU A 32 13.40 2.34 -2.95
N PHE A 33 12.12 2.05 -3.16
CA PHE A 33 11.54 0.72 -3.08
C PHE A 33 10.28 0.63 -3.95
N GLU A 34 9.80 -0.60 -4.20
CA GLU A 34 8.50 -0.85 -4.82
C GLU A 34 7.50 -1.31 -3.74
N PRO A 35 6.42 -0.54 -3.51
CA PRO A 35 5.45 -0.89 -2.49
C PRO A 35 4.60 -2.07 -2.94
N LYS A 36 4.24 -2.93 -1.99
CA LYS A 36 3.32 -4.06 -2.19
C LYS A 36 2.31 -4.11 -1.04
N TRP A 37 1.06 -4.46 -1.34
CA TRP A 37 0.03 -4.71 -0.33
C TRP A 37 -1.04 -5.64 -0.90
N SER A 38 -1.66 -6.43 -0.04
CA SER A 38 -2.78 -7.28 -0.41
C SER A 38 -4.11 -6.53 -0.28
N GLU A 39 -5.15 -7.08 -0.89
CA GLU A 39 -6.53 -6.62 -0.70
C GLU A 39 -6.95 -6.64 0.78
N GLU A 40 -6.43 -7.59 1.56
CA GLU A 40 -6.66 -7.68 3.00
C GLU A 40 -6.01 -6.53 3.77
N ILE A 41 -4.78 -6.15 3.42
CA ILE A 41 -4.09 -5.02 4.03
C ILE A 41 -4.87 -3.71 3.78
N ILE A 42 -5.33 -3.49 2.55
CA ILE A 42 -6.12 -2.28 2.23
C ILE A 42 -7.47 -2.29 2.96
N ARG A 43 -8.15 -3.44 3.02
CA ARG A 43 -9.39 -3.60 3.80
C ARG A 43 -9.19 -3.32 5.30
N GLU A 44 -8.08 -3.77 5.88
CA GLU A 44 -7.75 -3.49 7.29
C GLU A 44 -7.38 -2.03 7.51
N THR A 45 -6.71 -1.41 6.54
CA THR A 45 -6.40 0.03 6.52
C THR A 45 -7.68 0.86 6.53
N THR A 46 -8.60 0.61 5.61
CA THR A 46 -9.88 1.34 5.52
C THR A 46 -10.73 1.15 6.77
N ARG A 47 -10.83 -0.09 7.27
CA ARG A 47 -11.51 -0.40 8.54
C ARG A 47 -10.90 0.38 9.72
N THR A 48 -9.57 0.48 9.79
CA THR A 48 -8.88 1.22 10.85
C THR A 48 -9.12 2.73 10.74
N LEU A 49 -9.03 3.28 9.53
CA LEU A 49 -9.30 4.70 9.27
C LEU A 49 -10.72 5.10 9.69
N GLU A 50 -11.72 4.28 9.37
CA GLU A 50 -13.12 4.54 9.70
C GLU A 50 -13.41 4.32 11.18
N LEU A 51 -13.10 3.13 11.71
CA LEU A 51 -13.56 2.72 13.03
C LEU A 51 -12.71 3.27 14.17
N LYS A 52 -11.41 3.50 13.95
CA LYS A 52 -10.49 3.99 14.99
C LYS A 52 -10.13 5.46 14.83
N LEU A 53 -9.99 5.93 13.58
CA LEU A 53 -9.56 7.30 13.29
C LEU A 53 -10.72 8.21 12.86
N GLY A 54 -11.94 7.68 12.73
CA GLY A 54 -13.16 8.45 12.48
C GLY A 54 -13.21 9.09 11.10
N TRP A 55 -12.49 8.55 10.11
CA TRP A 55 -12.53 9.06 8.75
C TRP A 55 -13.91 8.81 8.12
N PRO A 56 -14.45 9.77 7.35
CA PRO A 56 -15.66 9.53 6.57
C PRO A 56 -15.43 8.40 5.55
N ASN A 57 -16.44 7.54 5.37
CA ASN A 57 -16.38 6.44 4.40
C ASN A 57 -16.15 6.95 2.95
N SER A 58 -16.60 8.16 2.62
CA SER A 58 -16.31 8.79 1.33
C SER A 58 -14.81 9.10 1.14
N LEU A 59 -14.09 9.42 2.22
CA LEU A 59 -12.67 9.73 2.17
C LEU A 59 -11.83 8.46 2.04
N THR A 60 -12.17 7.40 2.77
CA THR A 60 -11.51 6.09 2.64
C THR A 60 -11.78 5.45 1.27
N ALA A 61 -13.00 5.56 0.74
CA ALA A 61 -13.32 5.11 -0.61
C ALA A 61 -12.53 5.90 -1.68
N HIS A 62 -12.36 7.22 -1.48
CA HIS A 62 -11.51 8.02 -2.37
C HIS A 62 -10.05 7.60 -2.28
N LEU A 63 -9.49 7.42 -1.08
CA LEU A 63 -8.11 6.97 -0.88
C LEU A 63 -7.86 5.63 -1.58
N GLU A 64 -8.72 4.63 -1.36
CA GLU A 64 -8.59 3.33 -2.01
C GLU A 64 -8.61 3.44 -3.53
N LYS A 65 -9.52 4.25 -4.08
CA LYS A 65 -9.59 4.53 -5.51
C LYS A 65 -8.29 5.13 -6.04
N GLU A 66 -7.75 6.15 -5.37
CA GLU A 66 -6.51 6.79 -5.81
C GLU A 66 -5.32 5.83 -5.73
N LEU A 67 -5.24 5.00 -4.68
CA LEU A 67 -4.22 3.96 -4.60
C LEU A 67 -4.33 2.99 -5.79
N ARG A 68 -5.54 2.55 -6.17
CA ARG A 68 -5.73 1.64 -7.32
C ARG A 68 -5.34 2.29 -8.65
N VAL A 69 -5.55 3.60 -8.79
CA VAL A 69 -5.21 4.36 -10.00
C VAL A 69 -3.71 4.59 -10.12
N HIS A 70 -3.05 4.99 -9.04
CA HIS A 70 -1.66 5.45 -9.05
C HIS A 70 -0.65 4.34 -8.73
N PHE A 71 -1.05 3.31 -7.99
CA PHE A 71 -0.19 2.22 -7.54
C PHE A 71 -0.77 0.86 -7.92
N SER A 72 -1.26 0.72 -9.15
CA SER A 72 -1.93 -0.50 -9.62
C SER A 72 -1.05 -1.76 -9.49
N GLU A 73 0.26 -1.62 -9.71
CA GLU A 73 1.26 -2.69 -9.59
C GLU A 73 1.60 -3.07 -8.14
N ALA A 74 1.12 -2.31 -7.14
CA ALA A 74 1.36 -2.59 -5.73
C ALA A 74 0.44 -3.69 -5.18
N TRP A 75 -0.66 -4.03 -5.87
CA TRP A 75 -1.55 -5.10 -5.44
C TRP A 75 -0.91 -6.47 -5.66
N ILE A 76 -0.74 -7.22 -4.58
CA ILE A 76 -0.31 -8.62 -4.62
C ILE A 76 -1.47 -9.55 -4.27
N SER A 77 -1.57 -10.67 -5.01
CA SER A 77 -2.40 -11.79 -4.57
C SER A 77 -1.64 -12.52 -3.46
N SER A 78 -2.36 -13.15 -2.52
CA SER A 78 -1.77 -13.92 -1.42
C SER A 78 -1.00 -15.19 -1.86
N TYR A 79 -0.70 -15.33 -3.15
CA TYR A 79 -0.08 -16.51 -3.75
C TYR A 79 1.24 -16.23 -4.49
N ASP A 80 1.81 -15.03 -4.43
CA ASP A 80 3.23 -14.83 -4.84
C ASP A 80 4.18 -15.32 -3.73
N SER A 81 3.97 -16.57 -3.31
CA SER A 81 5.02 -17.37 -2.69
C SER A 81 5.66 -18.18 -3.82
N GLU A 82 6.83 -17.69 -4.24
CA GLU A 82 7.87 -18.47 -4.93
C GLU A 82 7.51 -18.95 -6.34
N ASP A 83 7.76 -18.12 -7.35
CA ASP A 83 8.24 -18.58 -8.65
C ASP A 83 8.90 -17.39 -9.36
N ASP A 84 10.23 -17.29 -9.22
CA ASP A 84 11.21 -17.05 -10.30
C ASP A 84 12.50 -16.46 -9.69
N GLU A 85 13.47 -17.32 -9.37
CA GLU A 85 14.82 -17.14 -9.93
C GLU A 85 15.69 -18.40 -9.74
N ARG A 86 16.16 -18.85 -10.92
CA ARG A 86 17.19 -19.84 -11.23
C ARG A 86 18.48 -19.77 -10.43
#